data_AF-A0A101JCZ7-F1
#
_entry.id   AF-A0A101JCZ7-F1
#
_cell.length_a   1.000
_cell.length_b   1.000
_cell.length_c   1.000
_cell.angle_alpha   90.00
_cell.angle_beta   90.00
_cell.angle_gamma   90.00
#
_symmetry.space_group_name_H-M   'P 1'
#
loop_
_entity.id
_entity.type
_entity.pdbx_description
1 polymer ?
#
loop_
_entity_poly.entity_id
_entity_poly.type
_entity_poly.pdbx_seq_one_letter_code
_entity_poly.pdbx_strand_id
1 'polypeptide(L)'
;MSERDHITIKVLPFAAGGFPGSGQSIFYSTGPVPQLDTVHLDQSHGPAFLDAEAQLAKYRVLLDRMEAKALPPEKSRDLIRSIVQDL
;
A
#
# COMPACT_ATOMS: atom_id res chain seq x y z
N MET A 1 -13.33 12.26 -1.01
CA MET A 1 -12.35 11.70 -1.97
C MET A 1 -12.27 10.17 -1.88
N SER A 2 -12.23 9.58 -0.69
CA SER A 2 -12.18 8.12 -0.46
C SER A 2 -13.44 7.31 -0.81
N GLU A 3 -14.47 7.96 -1.35
CA GLU A 3 -15.74 7.35 -1.76
C GLU A 3 -15.87 7.29 -3.29
N ARG A 4 -14.84 7.70 -4.03
CA ARG A 4 -14.81 7.52 -5.49
C ARG A 4 -14.51 6.05 -5.81
N ASP A 5 -15.23 5.47 -6.76
CA ASP A 5 -15.14 4.03 -7.10
C ASP A 5 -13.72 3.54 -7.41
N HIS A 6 -12.84 4.41 -7.94
CA HIS A 6 -11.46 4.09 -8.29
C HIS A 6 -10.45 4.38 -7.16
N ILE A 7 -10.91 4.72 -5.95
CA ILE A 7 -10.06 5.04 -4.80
C ILE A 7 -10.43 4.17 -3.62
N THR A 8 -9.50 3.32 -3.20
CA THR A 8 -9.61 2.57 -1.95
C THR A 8 -8.57 3.10 -0.96
N ILE A 9 -9.02 3.49 0.23
CA ILE A 9 -8.13 3.86 1.34
C ILE A 9 -8.25 2.80 2.43
N LYS A 10 -7.12 2.22 2.82
CA LYS A 10 -7.02 1.29 3.95
C LYS A 10 -6.03 1.82 4.97
N VAL A 11 -6.36 1.68 6.25
CA VAL A 11 -5.47 2.02 7.36
C VAL A 11 -4.94 0.74 7.98
N LEU A 12 -3.63 0.69 8.23
CA LEU A 12 -2.98 -0.38 8.99
C LEU A 12 -2.66 0.14 10.40
N PRO A 13 -3.47 -0.17 11.43
CA PRO A 13 -3.22 0.30 12.79
C PRO A 13 -1.99 -0.41 13.39
N PHE A 14 -1.31 0.23 14.35
CA PHE A 14 -0.20 -0.41 15.07
C PHE A 14 -0.59 -1.72 15.76
N ALA A 15 -1.85 -1.82 16.23
CA ALA A 15 -2.40 -3.03 16.83
C ALA A 15 -2.46 -4.25 15.87
N ALA A 16 -2.31 -4.05 14.55
CA ALA A 16 -2.29 -5.11 13.55
C ALA A 16 -0.95 -5.89 13.47
N GLY A 17 -0.02 -5.63 14.41
CA GLY A 17 1.24 -6.37 14.51
C GLY A 17 2.33 -5.87 13.57
N GLY A 18 2.32 -4.56 13.26
CA GLY A 18 3.39 -3.86 12.55
C GLY A 18 3.33 -3.92 11.02
N PHE A 19 4.04 -2.97 10.39
CA PHE A 19 4.17 -2.86 8.93
C PHE A 19 5.17 -3.91 8.41
N PRO A 20 4.76 -4.84 7.53
CA PRO A 20 5.70 -5.74 6.89
C PRO A 20 6.47 -4.96 5.82
N GLY A 21 7.68 -4.50 6.14
CA GLY A 21 8.56 -3.77 5.22
C GLY A 21 9.51 -2.84 5.96
N SER A 22 10.31 -2.08 5.22
CA SER A 22 11.26 -1.09 5.77
C SER A 22 10.61 0.26 6.12
N GLY A 23 9.29 0.40 5.96
CA GLY A 23 8.56 1.66 6.16
C GLY A 23 8.69 2.68 5.03
N GLN A 24 9.38 2.34 3.94
CA GLN A 24 9.46 3.16 2.74
C GLN A 24 8.15 3.14 1.94
N SER A 25 7.86 4.23 1.21
CA SER A 25 6.76 4.29 0.25
C SER A 25 6.98 3.28 -0.87
N ILE A 26 5.92 2.55 -1.22
CA ILE A 26 5.91 1.59 -2.32
C ILE A 26 4.79 1.98 -3.27
N PHE A 27 5.14 2.25 -4.52
CA PHE A 27 4.19 2.48 -5.59
C PHE A 27 4.19 1.26 -6.50
N TYR A 28 3.05 0.56 -6.57
CA TYR A 28 2.86 -0.57 -7.47
C TYR A 28 1.98 -0.12 -8.63
N SER A 29 2.57 -0.05 -9.82
CA SER A 29 1.86 0.33 -11.05
C SER A 29 1.60 -0.93 -11.87
N THR A 30 0.33 -1.17 -12.22
CA THR A 30 -0.06 -2.30 -13.07
C THR A 30 -0.03 -1.92 -14.55
N GLY A 31 0.58 -2.76 -15.38
CA GLY A 31 0.55 -2.63 -16.83
C GLY A 31 -0.68 -3.31 -17.46
N PRO A 32 -0.84 -3.22 -18.79
CA PRO A 32 -1.88 -3.97 -19.50
C PRO A 32 -1.65 -5.50 -19.46
N VAL A 33 -0.43 -5.93 -19.12
CA VAL A 33 -0.07 -7.31 -18.78
C VAL A 33 0.84 -7.31 -17.54
N PRO A 34 0.84 -8.37 -16.71
CA PRO A 34 1.59 -8.39 -15.45
C PRO A 34 3.10 -8.19 -15.58
N GLN A 35 3.68 -8.54 -16.73
CA GLN A 35 5.11 -8.35 -17.03
C GLN A 35 5.49 -6.88 -17.27
N LEU A 36 4.50 -6.01 -17.45
CA LEU A 36 4.69 -4.56 -17.55
C LEU A 36 4.34 -3.85 -16.24
N ASP A 37 4.11 -4.60 -15.16
CA ASP A 37 4.00 -4.01 -13.84
C ASP A 37 5.36 -3.42 -13.42
N THR A 38 5.34 -2.41 -12.56
CA THR A 38 6.56 -1.78 -12.05
C THR A 38 6.37 -1.35 -10.61
N VAL A 39 7.36 -1.67 -9.78
CA VAL A 39 7.45 -1.14 -8.42
C VAL A 39 8.38 0.06 -8.42
N HIS A 40 7.90 1.19 -7.94
CA HIS A 40 8.71 2.37 -7.67
C HIS A 40 8.92 2.54 -6.17
N LEU A 41 10.18 2.66 -5.76
CA LEU A 41 10.61 2.84 -4.38
C LEU A 41 11.34 4.17 -4.22
N ASP A 42 10.92 4.97 -3.26
CA ASP A 42 11.64 6.18 -2.85
C ASP A 42 12.80 5.78 -1.95
N GLN A 43 14.03 5.93 -2.43
CA GLN A 43 15.25 5.66 -1.67
C GLN A 43 16.09 6.94 -1.50
N SER A 44 16.91 6.97 -0.45
CA SER A 44 17.73 8.15 -0.11
C SER A 44 18.73 8.53 -1.20
N HIS A 45 19.13 7.57 -2.02
CA HIS A 45 20.08 7.75 -3.12
C HIS A 45 19.39 7.77 -4.50
N GLY A 46 18.08 8.09 -4.54
CA GLY A 46 17.29 8.20 -5.76
C GLY A 46 16.24 7.09 -5.91
N PRO A 47 15.29 7.26 -6.85
CA PRO A 47 14.22 6.29 -7.05
C PRO A 47 14.77 4.97 -7.62
N ALA A 48 14.19 3.85 -7.16
CA ALA A 48 14.44 2.54 -7.76
C ALA A 48 13.17 2.04 -8.46
N PHE A 49 13.32 1.57 -9.70
CA PHE A 49 12.26 0.93 -10.48
C PHE A 49 12.57 -0.55 -10.62
N LEU A 50 11.63 -1.40 -10.17
CA LEU A 50 11.76 -2.84 -10.23
C LEU A 50 10.68 -3.39 -11.18
N ASP A 51 11.14 -4.04 -12.24
CA ASP A 51 10.31 -4.64 -13.29
C ASP A 51 10.60 -6.14 -13.46
N ALA A 52 11.67 -6.66 -12.85
CA ALA A 52 11.99 -8.07 -12.89
C ALA A 52 10.91 -8.89 -12.16
N GLU A 53 10.37 -9.92 -12.82
CA GLU A 53 9.23 -10.71 -12.32
C GLU A 53 9.48 -11.30 -10.91
N ALA A 54 10.71 -11.74 -10.62
CA ALA A 54 11.06 -12.24 -9.29
C ALA A 54 10.98 -11.17 -8.19
N GLN A 55 11.18 -9.90 -8.52
CA GLN A 55 10.99 -8.78 -7.61
C GLN A 55 9.51 -8.40 -7.52
N LEU A 56 8.81 -8.32 -8.65
CA LEU A 56 7.36 -8.04 -8.69
C LEU A 56 6.57 -9.05 -7.85
N ALA A 57 6.88 -10.34 -7.97
CA ALA A 57 6.24 -11.41 -7.18
C ALA A 57 6.40 -11.20 -5.67
N LYS A 58 7.57 -10.74 -5.21
CA LYS A 58 7.80 -10.43 -3.79
C LYS A 58 6.93 -9.27 -3.31
N TYR A 59 6.81 -8.23 -4.11
CA TYR A 59 6.01 -7.05 -3.76
C TYR A 59 4.51 -7.33 -3.81
N ARG A 60 4.03 -8.16 -4.74
CA ARG A 60 2.62 -8.64 -4.74
C ARG A 60 2.29 -9.33 -3.41
N VAL A 61 3.12 -10.30 -2.99
CA VAL A 61 2.96 -10.99 -1.69
C VAL A 61 3.05 -10.04 -0.50
N LEU A 62 3.93 -9.03 -0.56
CA LEU A 62 4.05 -8.03 0.49
C LEU A 62 2.77 -7.18 0.61
N LEU A 63 2.26 -6.69 -0.52
CA LEU A 63 1.05 -5.87 -0.61
C LEU A 63 -0.18 -6.66 -0.16
N ASP A 64 -0.32 -7.92 -0.59
CA ASP A 64 -1.43 -8.80 -0.16
C ASP A 64 -1.43 -8.98 1.37
N ARG A 65 -0.25 -9.16 1.98
CA ARG A 65 -0.11 -9.30 3.44
C ARG A 65 -0.43 -7.99 4.18
N MET A 66 -0.03 -6.85 3.63
CA MET A 66 -0.40 -5.54 4.19
C MET A 66 -1.92 -5.35 4.11
N GLU A 67 -2.49 -5.67 2.95
CA GLU A 67 -3.89 -5.49 2.67
C GLU A 67 -4.77 -6.37 3.58
N ALA A 68 -4.36 -7.61 3.83
CA ALA A 68 -5.06 -8.55 4.70
C ALA A 68 -5.07 -8.13 6.18
N LYS A 69 -4.08 -7.36 6.62
CA LYS A 69 -3.98 -6.83 8.00
C LYS A 69 -4.62 -5.45 8.17
N ALA A 70 -4.80 -4.72 7.07
CA ALA A 70 -5.39 -3.39 7.10
C ALA A 70 -6.90 -3.45 7.38
N LEU A 71 -7.43 -2.40 7.98
CA LEU A 71 -8.87 -2.25 8.17
C LEU A 71 -9.60 -2.23 6.82
N PRO A 72 -10.87 -2.70 6.77
CA PRO A 72 -11.73 -2.47 5.62
C PRO A 72 -11.85 -0.97 5.28
N PRO A 73 -12.19 -0.60 4.04
CA PRO A 73 -12.26 0.80 3.62
C PRO A 73 -13.19 1.65 4.48
N GLU A 74 -14.34 1.12 4.90
CA GLU A 74 -15.31 1.80 5.77
C GLU A 74 -14.69 2.11 7.13
N LYS A 75 -14.10 1.11 7.78
CA LYS A 75 -13.47 1.25 9.09
C LYS A 75 -12.24 2.14 9.06
N SER A 76 -11.53 2.15 7.92
CA SER A 76 -10.42 3.06 7.68
C SER A 76 -10.90 4.51 7.66
N ARG A 77 -12.01 4.80 6.97
CA ARG A 77 -12.62 6.14 6.95
C ARG A 77 -13.14 6.54 8.33
N ASP A 78 -13.83 5.64 9.03
CA ASP A 78 -14.34 5.87 10.39
C ASP A 78 -13.20 6.26 11.34
N LEU A 79 -12.09 5.50 11.30
CA LEU A 79 -10.92 5.77 12.14
C LEU A 79 -10.28 7.13 11.82
N ILE A 80 -10.07 7.44 10.54
CA ILE A 80 -9.52 8.75 10.13
C ILE A 80 -10.44 9.88 10.62
N ARG A 81 -11.75 9.73 10.49
CA ARG A 81 -12.72 10.75 10.94
C ARG A 81 -12.71 10.91 12.45
N SER A 82 -12.62 9.83 13.22
CA SER A 82 -12.48 9.88 14.68
C SER A 82 -11.24 10.68 15.09
N ILE A 83 -10.08 10.37 14.50
CA ILE A 83 -8.82 11.07 14.82
C ILE A 83 -8.95 12.57 14.51
N VAL A 84 -9.59 12.94 13.40
CA VAL A 84 -9.81 14.35 13.04
C VAL A 84 -10.77 15.06 14.00
N GLN A 85 -11.76 14.36 14.57
CA GLN A 85 -12.69 14.92 15.55
C GLN A 85 -12.07 15.06 16.95
N ASP A 86 -11.06 14.24 17.25
CA ASP A 86 -10.33 14.24 18.52
C ASP A 86 -9.15 15.25 18.54
N LEU A 87 -8.89 15.95 17.43
CA LEU A 87 -7.89 17.01 17.27
C LEU A 87 -8.51 18.41 17.39
#